data_AF-A0A3D2B1V6-F1
#
_entry.id   AF-A0A3D2B1V6-F1
#
_cell.length_a   1.000
_cell.length_b   1.000
_cell.length_c   1.000
_cell.angle_alpha   90.00
_cell.angle_beta   90.00
_cell.angle_gamma   90.00
#
_symmetry.space_group_name_H-M   'P 1'
#
loop_
_entity.id
_entity.type
_entity.pdbx_description
1 polymer ?
#
loop_
_entity_poly.entity_id
_entity_poly.type
_entity_poly.pdbx_seq_one_letter_code
_entity_poly.pdbx_strand_id
1 'polypeptide(L)'
;MPMELSLEEHLAVPYRLVMESFEDVDGEWRRRASYPELPGCTVVGDSAVDVIDELDLLREQLIQQMFESGTPVPIPRPPLRSRPPILDEARLGFVKYLLEKGAISEHENG
;
A
#
# COMPACT_ATOMS: atom_id res chain seq x y z
N MET A 1 -23.73 -9.08 6.27
CA MET A 1 -23.40 -7.72 5.81
C MET A 1 -21.98 -7.78 5.28
N PRO A 2 -21.65 -7.23 4.10
CA PRO A 2 -20.25 -7.12 3.73
C PRO A 2 -19.57 -6.23 4.79
N MET A 3 -18.47 -6.71 5.38
CA MET A 3 -17.67 -5.89 6.29
C MET A 3 -17.17 -4.68 5.48
N GLU A 4 -17.37 -3.47 6.01
CA GLU A 4 -16.69 -2.29 5.49
C GLU A 4 -15.19 -2.51 5.66
N LEU A 5 -14.45 -2.33 4.57
CA LEU A 5 -12.99 -2.46 4.60
C LEU A 5 -12.39 -1.35 5.46
N SER A 6 -11.38 -1.67 6.26
CA SER A 6 -10.61 -0.67 6.99
C SER A 6 -9.80 0.20 6.03
N LEU A 7 -9.29 1.33 6.50
CA LEU A 7 -8.34 2.15 5.73
C LEU A 7 -7.11 1.34 5.30
N GLU A 8 -6.58 0.50 6.20
CA GLU A 8 -5.44 -0.38 5.90
C GLU A 8 -5.76 -1.34 4.74
N GLU A 9 -6.97 -1.90 4.72
CA GLU A 9 -7.42 -2.77 3.63
C GLU A 9 -7.58 -2.01 2.32
N HIS A 10 -8.03 -0.75 2.34
CA HIS A 10 -8.08 0.10 1.15
C HIS A 10 -6.69 0.45 0.61
N LEU A 11 -5.72 0.73 1.50
CA LEU A 11 -4.34 1.01 1.14
C LEU A 11 -3.63 -0.24 0.57
N ALA A 12 -4.08 -1.43 0.94
CA ALA A 12 -3.58 -2.70 0.44
C ALA A 12 -4.17 -3.14 -0.92
N VAL A 13 -5.09 -2.37 -1.51
CA VAL A 13 -5.64 -2.64 -2.85
C VAL A 13 -4.54 -2.49 -3.91
N PRO A 14 -4.26 -3.52 -4.74
CA PRO A 14 -3.22 -3.43 -5.75
C PRO A 14 -3.74 -2.75 -7.02
N TYR A 15 -3.47 -1.46 -7.16
CA TYR A 15 -3.76 -0.67 -8.36
C TYR A 15 -2.74 -0.90 -9.47
N ARG A 16 -3.15 -0.77 -10.73
CA ARG A 16 -2.25 -0.91 -11.88
C ARG A 16 -1.43 0.35 -12.10
N LEU A 17 -0.11 0.28 -11.93
CA LEU A 17 0.80 1.34 -12.37
C LEU A 17 0.83 1.39 -13.90
N VAL A 18 0.64 2.59 -14.47
CA VAL A 18 0.93 2.89 -15.88
C VAL A 18 2.01 3.96 -15.92
N MET A 19 3.07 3.72 -16.68
CA MET A 19 4.18 4.65 -16.88
C MET A 19 4.40 4.87 -18.37
N GLU A 20 4.53 6.13 -18.77
CA GLU A 20 4.87 6.52 -20.14
C GLU A 20 5.98 7.58 -20.14
N SER A 21 6.84 7.52 -21.16
CA SER A 21 7.75 8.61 -21.49
C SER A 21 7.13 9.41 -22.63
N PHE A 22 7.11 10.73 -22.49
CA PHE A 22 6.56 11.61 -23.52
C PHE A 22 7.44 12.86 -23.65
N GLU A 23 7.43 13.44 -24.85
CA GLU A 23 8.03 14.75 -25.11
C GLU A 23 7.00 15.82 -24.75
N ASP A 24 7.38 16.76 -23.89
CA ASP A 24 6.50 17.85 -23.46
C ASP A 24 6.47 19.01 -24.47
N VAL A 25 5.78 20.09 -24.09
CA VAL A 25 5.60 21.27 -24.95
C VAL A 25 6.91 22.02 -25.24
N ASP A 26 7.93 21.83 -24.40
CA ASP A 26 9.25 22.44 -24.52
C ASP A 26 10.23 21.53 -25.29
N GLY A 27 9.78 20.33 -25.70
CA GLY A 27 10.62 19.32 -26.35
C GLY A 27 11.40 18.45 -25.37
N GLU A 28 11.12 18.55 -24.07
CA GLU A 28 11.85 17.81 -23.04
C GLU A 28 11.19 16.44 -22.80
N TRP A 29 12.03 15.42 -22.63
CA TRP A 29 11.55 14.06 -22.38
C TRP A 29 11.19 13.88 -20.91
N ARG A 30 9.89 13.88 -20.61
CA ARG A 30 9.34 13.68 -19.26
C ARG A 30 8.82 12.26 -19.06
N ARG A 31 8.52 11.90 -17.82
CA ARG A 31 7.86 10.65 -17.43
C ARG A 31 6.55 10.98 -16.77
N ARG A 32 5.50 10.25 -17.12
CA ARG A 32 4.19 10.32 -16.49
C ARG A 32 3.85 8.97 -15.92
N ALA A 33 3.54 8.93 -14.62
CA ALA A 33 2.99 7.75 -13.98
C ALA A 33 1.56 8.01 -13.51
N SER A 34 0.72 6.99 -13.53
CA SER A 34 -0.63 7.06 -12.98
C SER A 34 -1.12 5.72 -12.45
N TYR A 35 -2.07 5.80 -11.52
CA TYR A 35 -2.98 4.71 -11.19
C TYR A 35 -4.33 5.03 -11.82
N PRO A 36 -4.64 4.53 -13.04
CA PRO A 36 -5.83 4.94 -13.81
C PRO A 36 -7.15 4.51 -13.14
N GLU A 37 -7.07 3.59 -12.19
CA GLU A 37 -8.20 3.13 -11.37
C GLU A 37 -8.52 4.14 -10.25
N LEU A 38 -7.62 5.08 -9.94
CA LEU A 38 -7.78 6.14 -8.95
C LEU A 38 -7.89 7.52 -9.63
N PRO A 39 -9.08 8.14 -9.62
CA PRO A 39 -9.27 9.45 -10.21
C PRO A 39 -8.31 10.50 -9.62
N GLY A 40 -7.62 11.24 -10.50
CA GLY A 40 -6.68 12.28 -10.09
C GLY A 40 -5.30 11.80 -9.66
N CYS A 41 -5.03 10.48 -9.69
CA CYS A 41 -3.74 9.92 -9.29
C CYS A 41 -2.77 9.83 -10.48
N THR A 42 -2.17 10.97 -10.84
CA THR A 42 -1.19 11.10 -11.94
C THR A 42 -0.08 12.07 -11.54
N VAL A 43 1.17 11.72 -11.83
CA VAL A 43 2.37 12.53 -11.57
C VAL A 43 3.23 12.61 -12.83
N VAL A 44 3.89 13.76 -13.04
CA VAL A 44 4.82 14.01 -14.16
C VAL A 44 6.14 14.55 -13.64
N GLY A 45 7.26 13.98 -14.08
CA GLY A 45 8.60 14.38 -13.64
C GLY A 45 9.72 13.90 -14.58
N ASP A 46 10.97 14.18 -14.23
CA ASP A 46 12.15 13.83 -15.04
C ASP A 46 12.67 12.41 -14.77
N SER A 47 12.56 11.96 -13.53
CA SER A 47 13.03 10.66 -13.06
C SER A 47 11.86 9.68 -12.94
N ALA A 48 12.01 8.49 -13.50
CA ALA A 48 10.99 7.45 -13.36
C ALA A 48 10.84 6.99 -11.90
N VAL A 49 11.93 6.98 -11.13
CA VAL A 49 11.91 6.56 -9.72
C VAL A 49 11.18 7.60 -8.89
N ASP A 50 11.60 8.87 -8.99
CA ASP A 50 11.03 9.97 -8.21
C ASP A 50 9.53 10.13 -8.51
N VAL A 51 9.13 9.99 -9.78
CA VAL A 51 7.72 10.04 -10.19
C VAL A 51 6.90 8.89 -9.60
N ILE A 52 7.49 7.69 -9.44
CA ILE A 52 6.80 6.56 -8.80
C ILE A 52 6.66 6.81 -7.30
N ASP A 53 7.73 7.26 -6.64
CA ASP A 53 7.70 7.57 -5.21
C ASP A 53 6.65 8.66 -4.89
N GLU A 54 6.60 9.72 -5.69
CA GLU A 54 5.59 10.77 -5.57
C GLU A 54 4.17 10.26 -5.87
N LEU A 55 4.01 9.38 -6.86
CA LEU A 55 2.71 8.78 -7.18
C LEU A 55 2.20 7.90 -6.03
N ASP A 56 3.07 7.14 -5.37
CA ASP A 56 2.69 6.33 -4.21
C ASP A 56 2.24 7.19 -3.02
N LEU A 57 2.92 8.30 -2.75
CA LEU A 57 2.48 9.26 -1.74
C LEU A 57 1.11 9.87 -2.09
N LEU A 58 0.91 10.26 -3.36
CA LEU A 58 -0.36 10.78 -3.84
C LEU A 58 -1.49 9.75 -3.72
N ARG A 59 -1.22 8.48 -4.03
CA ARG A 59 -2.15 7.36 -3.90
C ARG A 59 -2.65 7.25 -2.46
N GLU A 60 -1.75 7.24 -1.47
CA GLU A 60 -2.12 7.14 -0.05
C GLU A 60 -2.98 8.33 0.39
N GLN A 61 -2.59 9.55 0.00
CA GLN A 61 -3.34 10.77 0.32
C GLN A 61 -4.75 10.76 -0.25
N LEU A 62 -4.92 10.38 -1.52
CA LEU A 62 -6.23 10.32 -2.16
C LEU A 62 -7.13 9.25 -1.52
N ILE A 63 -6.59 8.06 -1.22
CA ILE A 63 -7.34 7.00 -0.55
C ILE A 63 -7.76 7.45 0.85
N GLN A 64 -6.87 8.08 1.62
CA GLN A 64 -7.18 8.64 2.93
C GLN A 64 -8.33 9.65 2.85
N GLN A 65 -8.25 10.61 1.92
CA GLN A 65 -9.28 11.64 1.74
C GLN A 65 -10.63 11.03 1.33
N MET A 66 -10.64 10.07 0.41
CA MET A 66 -11.87 9.37 0.02
C MET A 66 -12.47 8.63 1.21
N PHE A 67 -11.65 7.91 1.97
CA PHE A 67 -12.08 7.17 3.16
C PHE A 67 -12.68 8.09 4.23
N GLU A 68 -11.99 9.18 4.59
CA GLU A 68 -12.46 10.15 5.61
C GLU A 68 -13.73 10.89 5.19
N SER A 69 -13.89 11.16 3.89
CA SER A 69 -15.08 11.83 3.35
C SER A 69 -16.26 10.87 3.09
N GLY A 70 -16.08 9.56 3.27
CA GLY A 70 -17.07 8.54 2.91
C GLY A 70 -17.27 8.37 1.41
N THR A 71 -16.37 8.92 0.59
CA THR A 71 -16.36 8.70 -0.87
C THR A 71 -15.90 7.27 -1.15
N PRO A 72 -16.60 6.50 -2.02
CA PRO A 72 -16.19 5.14 -2.34
C PRO A 72 -14.79 5.07 -2.96
N VAL A 73 -13.89 4.32 -2.32
CA VAL A 73 -12.57 4.02 -2.87
C VAL A 73 -12.69 2.89 -3.90
N PRO A 74 -12.12 3.03 -5.11
CA PRO A 74 -12.13 1.97 -6.12
C PRO A 74 -11.40 0.70 -5.66
N ILE A 75 -12.05 -0.47 -5.74
CA ILE A 75 -11.45 -1.76 -5.37
C ILE A 75 -11.47 -2.71 -6.59
N PRO A 76 -10.64 -2.48 -7.61
CA PRO A 76 -10.62 -3.28 -8.84
C PRO A 76 -10.07 -4.71 -8.62
N ARG A 77 -9.28 -4.88 -7.56
CA ARG A 77 -8.70 -6.15 -7.13
C ARG A 77 -8.84 -6.27 -5.61
N PRO A 78 -9.00 -7.48 -5.06
CA PRO A 78 -9.03 -7.65 -3.62
C PRO A 78 -7.76 -7.10 -2.96
N PRO A 79 -7.86 -6.50 -1.77
CA PRO A 79 -6.70 -6.11 -0.97
C PRO A 79 -5.71 -7.25 -0.83
N LEU A 80 -4.42 -6.95 -0.96
CA LEU A 80 -3.37 -7.88 -0.60
C LEU A 80 -3.44 -8.08 0.91
N ARG A 81 -4.00 -9.21 1.33
CA ARG A 81 -3.93 -9.61 2.74
C ARG A 81 -2.46 -9.74 3.08
N SER A 82 -1.99 -8.97 4.07
CA SER A 82 -0.80 -9.36 4.81
C SER A 82 -1.06 -10.80 5.25
N ARG A 83 -0.31 -11.76 4.70
CA ARG A 83 -0.43 -13.15 5.15
C ARG A 83 -0.16 -13.07 6.64
N PRO A 84 -1.12 -13.40 7.54
CA PRO A 84 -0.79 -13.45 8.96
C PRO A 84 0.43 -14.37 9.06
N PRO A 85 1.47 -13.98 9.84
CA PRO A 85 2.67 -14.78 9.90
C PRO A 85 2.25 -16.22 10.19
N ILE A 86 2.63 -17.13 9.30
CA ILE A 86 2.43 -18.54 9.60
C ILE A 86 3.29 -18.78 10.84
N LEU A 87 2.64 -18.99 11.98
CA LEU A 87 3.23 -19.65 13.12
C LEU A 87 3.28 -21.12 12.74
N ASP A 88 4.31 -21.50 11.99
CA ASP A 88 4.61 -22.90 11.75
C ASP A 88 5.24 -23.50 13.01
N GLU A 89 5.29 -24.83 13.07
CA GLU A 89 5.77 -25.57 14.23
C GLU A 89 7.21 -25.18 14.60
N ALA A 90 8.03 -24.82 13.60
CA ALA A 90 9.39 -24.33 13.79
C ALA A 90 9.42 -22.97 14.50
N ARG A 91 8.58 -22.02 14.10
CA ARG A 91 8.48 -20.70 14.74
C ARG A 91 7.86 -20.77 16.13
N LEU A 92 6.87 -21.64 16.34
CA LEU A 92 6.33 -21.93 17.67
C LEU A 92 7.40 -22.50 18.61
N GLY A 93 8.21 -23.43 18.11
CA GLY A 93 9.35 -23.97 18.84
C GLY A 93 10.38 -22.89 19.19
N PHE A 94 10.62 -21.95 18.28
CA PHE A 94 11.56 -20.84 18.52
C PHE A 94 11.03 -19.83 19.55
N VAL A 95 9.75 -19.44 19.48
CA VAL A 95 9.12 -18.58 20.50
C VAL A 95 9.18 -19.23 21.87
N LYS A 96 8.86 -20.52 21.96
CA LYS A 96 8.97 -21.29 23.21
C LYS A 96 10.40 -21.32 23.75
N TYR A 97 11.38 -21.56 22.88
CA TYR A 97 12.80 -21.51 23.24
C TYR A 97 13.21 -20.13 23.81
N LEU A 98 12.73 -19.04 23.20
CA LEU A 98 13.05 -17.69 23.66
C LEU A 98 12.41 -17.35 25.02
N LEU A 99 11.18 -17.82 25.27
CA LEU A 99 10.53 -17.74 26.59
C LEU A 99 11.33 -18.53 27.64
N GLU A 100 11.73 -19.76 27.33
CA GLU A 100 12.56 -20.59 28.21
C GLU A 100 13.93 -19.95 28.51
N LYS A 101 14.48 -19.16 27.58
CA LYS A 101 15.73 -18.42 27.76
C LYS A 101 15.57 -17.07 28.44
N GLY A 102 14.34 -16.66 28.77
CA GLY A 102 14.06 -15.34 29.37
C GLY A 102 14.41 -14.18 28.45
N ALA A 103 14.53 -14.43 27.14
CA ALA A 103 14.78 -13.40 26.14
C ALA A 103 13.50 -12.60 25.79
N ILE A 104 12.35 -13.12 26.22
CA ILE A 104 11.04 -12.47 26.15
C ILE A 104 10.31 -12.76 27.46
N SER A 105 9.69 -11.75 28.07
CA SER A 105 8.78 -11.93 29.20
C SER A 105 7.33 -11.92 28.71
N GLU A 106 6.50 -12.78 29.28
CA GLU A 106 5.05 -12.71 29.10
C GLU A 106 4.55 -11.43 29.81
N HIS A 107 4.38 -10.36 29.06
CA HIS A 107 3.52 -9.26 29.49
C HIS A 107 2.13 -9.48 28.90
N GLU A 108 1.29 -10.18 29.65
CA GLU A 108 -0.16 -10.16 29.46
C GLU A 108 -0.68 -8.78 29.91
N ASN A 109 -1.12 -7.95 28.96
CA ASN A 109 -2.01 -6.83 29.29
C ASN A 109 -3.43 -7.38 29.30
N GLY A 110 -4.07 -7.31 30.48
CA GLY A 110 -5.50 -7.55 30.65
C GLY A 110 -6.38 -6.42 30.13
#